data_AF-A0A0V0YBH2-F1
#
_entry.id   AF-A0A0V0YBH2-F1
#
_cell.length_a   1.000
_cell.length_b   1.000
_cell.length_c   1.000
_cell.angle_alpha   90.00
_cell.angle_beta   90.00
_cell.angle_gamma   90.00
#
_symmetry.space_group_name_H-M   'P 1'
#
loop_
_entity.id
_entity.type
_entity.pdbx_description
1 polymer ?
#
loop_
_entity_poly.entity_id
_entity_poly.type
_entity_poly.pdbx_seq_one_letter_code
_entity_poly.pdbx_strand_id
1 'polypeptide(L)'
;LKQTWVSKDIQVIFFSDVEDRNIPTVKVNVENTKEGHCEKTLNILQYFNEINNRKYKWIVLADDDTLLNVAALFRLLRCYNSESRMVLGQRYGFHFNADGTGGFDYPTLGAGAVFPSPVVSTLAFILQCTSKDAPDDMSIGFYLSNSDIPIVHSSSFHQAPSSSYAHDYLHKMPMISFHSFFNGNPLENFEQYLKEEFLKNDEEEEHLAKKEL
;
A
#
# COMPACT_ATOMS: atom_id res chain seq x y z
N LEU A 1 8.18 -6.81 -10.84
CA LEU A 1 7.41 -5.54 -10.83
C LEU A 1 7.22 -4.93 -12.21
N LYS A 2 8.27 -4.45 -12.92
CA LYS A 2 8.12 -3.82 -14.25
C LYS A 2 7.47 -4.72 -15.32
N GLN A 3 7.64 -6.03 -15.20
CA GLN A 3 7.04 -7.04 -16.09
C GLN A 3 5.68 -7.56 -15.59
N THR A 4 5.19 -7.05 -14.46
CA THR A 4 3.93 -7.50 -13.84
C THR A 4 2.91 -6.36 -13.83
N TRP A 5 2.81 -5.63 -12.72
CA TRP A 5 1.71 -4.70 -12.47
C TRP A 5 2.03 -3.23 -12.77
N VAL A 6 3.30 -2.90 -13.03
CA VAL A 6 3.68 -1.53 -13.44
C VAL A 6 3.11 -1.27 -14.83
N SER A 7 2.19 -0.31 -14.94
CA SER A 7 1.52 0.05 -16.18
C SER A 7 1.49 1.56 -16.39
N LYS A 8 0.97 1.99 -17.55
CA LYS A 8 0.78 3.41 -17.87
C LYS A 8 -0.34 4.09 -17.07
N ASP A 9 -1.18 3.31 -16.39
CA ASP A 9 -2.38 3.81 -15.70
C ASP A 9 -2.07 4.30 -14.29
N ILE A 10 -0.86 4.05 -13.80
CA ILE A 10 -0.38 4.48 -12.49
C ILE A 10 0.99 5.12 -12.61
N GLN A 11 1.30 6.06 -11.71
CA GLN A 11 2.66 6.54 -11.54
C GLN A 11 3.35 5.72 -10.45
N VAL A 12 4.40 4.98 -10.83
CA VAL A 12 5.22 4.21 -9.89
C VAL A 12 6.53 4.95 -9.64
N ILE A 13 6.83 5.18 -8.36
CA ILE A 13 8.07 5.82 -7.92
C ILE A 13 8.80 4.84 -7.00
N PHE A 14 10.03 4.48 -7.36
CA PHE A 14 10.88 3.63 -6.52
C PHE A 14 11.69 4.51 -5.57
N PHE A 15 11.67 4.22 -4.27
CA PHE A 15 12.45 4.96 -3.27
C PHE A 15 13.57 4.09 -2.72
N SER A 16 14.79 4.61 -2.75
CA SER A 16 16.01 3.91 -2.36
C SER A 16 16.99 4.84 -1.66
N ASP A 17 17.93 4.29 -0.90
CA ASP A 17 19.07 5.02 -0.35
C ASP A 17 20.14 5.33 -1.41
N VAL A 18 20.04 4.69 -2.59
CA VAL A 18 20.94 4.87 -3.73
C VAL A 18 20.18 5.28 -4.99
N GLU A 19 20.76 6.20 -5.75
CA GLU A 19 20.29 6.53 -7.10
C GLU A 19 20.69 5.42 -8.08
N ASP A 20 19.71 4.82 -8.75
CA ASP A 20 19.91 3.86 -9.84
C ASP A 20 19.27 4.42 -11.11
N ARG A 21 20.02 4.46 -12.20
CA ARG A 21 19.53 4.95 -13.50
C ARG A 21 18.79 3.89 -14.30
N ASN A 22 19.03 2.61 -14.03
CA ASN A 22 18.36 1.48 -14.67
C ASN A 22 16.95 1.26 -14.08
N ILE A 23 16.81 1.54 -12.79
CA ILE A 23 15.55 1.59 -12.06
C ILE A 23 15.46 2.99 -11.49
N PRO A 24 14.87 3.98 -12.20
CA PRO A 24 14.91 5.37 -11.78
C PRO A 24 14.34 5.52 -10.35
N THR A 25 15.24 5.61 -9.38
CA THR A 25 14.92 5.75 -7.97
C THR A 25 14.95 7.22 -7.56
N VAL A 26 14.01 7.61 -6.71
CA VAL A 26 14.13 8.83 -5.92
C VAL A 26 14.97 8.46 -4.69
N LYS A 27 16.15 9.07 -4.60
CA LYS A 27 17.04 8.87 -3.46
C LYS A 27 16.45 9.54 -2.22
N VAL A 28 16.24 8.76 -1.16
CA VAL A 28 15.98 9.27 0.19
C VAL A 28 17.30 9.40 0.94
N ASN A 29 17.45 10.44 1.75
CA ASN A 29 18.68 10.67 2.53
C ASN A 29 18.67 9.87 3.85
N VAL A 30 18.31 8.59 3.77
CA VAL A 30 18.21 7.66 4.90
C VAL A 30 18.97 6.40 4.50
N GLU A 31 19.89 5.95 5.35
CA GLU A 31 20.63 4.70 5.10
C GLU A 31 19.68 3.50 5.13
N ASN A 32 19.90 2.52 4.25
CA ASN A 32 19.13 1.29 4.28
C ASN A 32 19.29 0.53 5.61
N THR A 33 18.17 0.03 6.13
CA THR A 33 18.07 -0.82 7.32
C THR A 33 17.70 -2.24 6.89
N LYS A 34 17.99 -3.24 7.72
CA LYS A 34 17.61 -4.64 7.43
C LYS A 34 16.17 -4.96 7.85
N GLU A 35 15.69 -4.25 8.86
CA GLU A 35 14.38 -4.41 9.48
C GLU A 35 13.87 -3.01 9.80
N GLY A 36 12.56 -2.81 9.64
CA GLY A 36 11.87 -1.55 9.88
C GLY A 36 12.34 -0.39 9.01
N HIS A 37 11.41 0.41 8.52
CA HIS A 37 11.71 1.47 7.55
C HIS A 37 11.10 2.81 7.92
N CYS A 38 10.87 3.08 9.21
CA CYS A 38 10.09 4.25 9.63
C CYS A 38 10.63 5.56 9.06
N GLU A 39 11.94 5.82 9.19
CA GLU A 39 12.50 7.10 8.72
C GLU A 39 12.46 7.23 7.19
N LYS A 40 12.67 6.11 6.48
CA LYS A 40 12.49 6.04 5.02
C LYS A 40 11.05 6.35 4.63
N THR A 41 10.08 5.72 5.29
CA THR A 41 8.64 5.93 5.07
C THR A 41 8.23 7.37 5.39
N LEU A 42 8.74 7.97 6.47
CA LEU A 42 8.52 9.40 6.76
C LEU A 42 9.05 10.31 5.65
N ASN A 43 10.26 10.05 5.13
CA ASN A 43 10.82 10.82 4.01
C ASN A 43 9.98 10.69 2.73
N ILE A 44 9.41 9.51 2.48
CA ILE A 44 8.48 9.29 1.35
C ILE A 44 7.19 10.12 1.53
N LEU A 45 6.61 10.11 2.74
CA LEU A 45 5.41 10.91 3.05
C LEU A 45 5.69 12.42 2.89
N GLN A 46 6.86 12.88 3.35
CA GLN A 46 7.30 14.28 3.19
C GLN A 46 7.51 14.65 1.72
N TYR A 47 8.14 13.76 0.93
CA TYR A 47 8.31 13.95 -0.51
C TYR A 47 6.95 14.18 -1.19
N PHE A 48 5.95 13.34 -0.95
CA PHE A 48 4.62 13.50 -1.53
C PHE A 48 3.91 14.77 -1.05
N ASN A 49 4.15 15.17 0.20
CA ASN A 49 3.63 16.42 0.74
C ASN A 49 4.23 17.66 0.03
N GLU A 50 5.52 17.61 -0.33
CA GLU A 50 6.22 18.68 -1.05
C GLU A 50 5.83 18.79 -2.53
N ILE A 51 5.72 17.66 -3.25
CA ILE A 51 5.46 17.65 -4.70
C ILE A 51 3.99 17.89 -5.09
N ASN A 52 3.25 18.60 -4.23
CA ASN A 52 1.83 18.95 -4.30
C ASN A 52 0.85 17.83 -3.89
N ASN A 53 0.33 17.94 -2.65
CA ASN A 53 -0.72 17.10 -2.05
C ASN A 53 -1.96 16.87 -2.93
N ARG A 54 -2.24 17.71 -3.94
CA ARG A 54 -3.41 17.56 -4.81
C ARG A 54 -3.13 16.91 -6.15
N LYS A 55 -1.86 16.62 -6.47
CA LYS A 55 -1.51 15.99 -7.74
C LYS A 55 -2.02 14.55 -7.81
N TYR A 56 -1.90 13.82 -6.70
CA TYR A 56 -2.41 12.46 -6.57
C TYR A 56 -3.58 12.48 -5.61
N LYS A 57 -4.61 11.66 -5.87
CA LYS A 57 -5.72 11.47 -4.93
C LYS A 57 -5.44 10.34 -3.94
N TRP A 58 -4.75 9.31 -4.43
CA TRP A 58 -4.42 8.09 -3.72
C TRP A 58 -2.94 7.81 -3.85
N ILE A 59 -2.31 7.45 -2.75
CA ILE A 59 -0.92 7.03 -2.67
C ILE A 59 -0.92 5.62 -2.09
N VAL A 60 -0.31 4.68 -2.81
CA VAL A 60 -0.15 3.30 -2.34
C VAL A 60 1.30 3.12 -1.95
N LEU A 61 1.53 2.75 -0.69
CA LEU A 61 2.83 2.30 -0.21
C LEU A 61 2.83 0.78 -0.28
N ALA A 62 3.87 0.19 -0.89
CA ALA A 62 4.04 -1.25 -1.02
C ALA A 62 5.53 -1.57 -1.11
N ASP A 63 5.91 -2.75 -0.62
CA ASP A 63 7.29 -3.25 -0.69
C ASP A 63 7.66 -3.72 -2.10
N ASP A 64 8.95 -3.81 -2.38
CA ASP A 64 9.47 -4.22 -3.69
C ASP A 64 9.32 -5.72 -3.99
N ASP A 65 8.89 -6.48 -2.98
CA ASP A 65 8.52 -7.89 -3.03
C ASP A 65 7.00 -8.13 -2.99
N THR A 66 6.21 -7.08 -3.25
CA THR A 66 4.75 -7.12 -3.24
C THR A 66 4.16 -7.02 -4.65
N LEU A 67 3.21 -7.90 -4.98
CA LEU A 67 2.47 -7.86 -6.23
C LEU A 67 1.12 -7.18 -6.03
N LEU A 68 0.69 -6.38 -7.01
CA LEU A 68 -0.57 -5.66 -7.00
C LEU A 68 -1.44 -6.01 -8.22
N ASN A 69 -2.74 -6.17 -8.03
CA ASN A 69 -3.74 -6.09 -9.09
C ASN A 69 -4.27 -4.65 -9.17
N VAL A 70 -3.77 -3.88 -10.13
CA VAL A 70 -4.12 -2.45 -10.30
C VAL A 70 -5.61 -2.26 -10.65
N ALA A 71 -6.20 -3.18 -11.42
CA ALA A 71 -7.60 -3.09 -11.82
C ALA A 71 -8.53 -3.31 -10.61
N ALA A 72 -8.30 -4.37 -9.82
CA ALA A 72 -9.06 -4.61 -8.59
C ALA A 72 -8.86 -3.47 -7.58
N LEU A 73 -7.64 -2.92 -7.47
CA LEU A 73 -7.38 -1.74 -6.65
C LEU A 73 -8.24 -0.56 -7.08
N PHE A 74 -8.27 -0.22 -8.38
CA PHE A 74 -9.12 0.87 -8.87
C PHE A 74 -10.61 0.63 -8.60
N ARG A 75 -11.11 -0.59 -8.82
CA ARG A 75 -12.51 -0.92 -8.48
C ARG A 75 -12.80 -0.68 -6.99
N LEU A 76 -11.88 -1.05 -6.10
CA LEU A 76 -12.01 -0.76 -4.68
C LEU A 76 -12.06 0.76 -4.43
N LEU A 77 -11.11 1.52 -4.98
CA LEU A 77 -10.98 2.96 -4.71
C LEU A 77 -12.18 3.78 -5.17
N ARG A 78 -12.91 3.35 -6.20
CA ARG A 78 -14.17 3.99 -6.64
C ARG A 78 -15.26 4.00 -5.57
N CYS A 79 -15.21 3.06 -4.63
CA CYS A 79 -16.19 2.97 -3.53
C CYS A 79 -15.90 3.99 -2.42
N TYR A 80 -14.79 4.72 -2.49
CA TYR A 80 -14.33 5.61 -1.44
C TYR A 80 -14.08 7.03 -1.96
N ASN A 81 -14.22 8.01 -1.07
CA ASN A 81 -13.91 9.41 -1.36
C ASN A 81 -12.46 9.70 -0.95
N SER A 82 -11.63 10.17 -1.89
CA SER A 82 -10.22 10.52 -1.63
C SER A 82 -10.00 11.68 -0.68
N GLU A 83 -11.05 12.47 -0.39
CA GLU A 83 -11.00 13.55 0.59
C GLU A 83 -11.32 13.04 2.02
N SER A 84 -11.82 11.81 2.16
CA SER A 84 -12.10 11.21 3.47
C SER A 84 -10.81 10.77 4.14
N ARG A 85 -10.69 11.07 5.43
CA ARG A 85 -9.52 10.71 6.24
C ARG A 85 -9.64 9.27 6.70
N MET A 86 -9.11 8.34 5.91
CA MET A 86 -9.07 6.91 6.24
C MET A 86 -7.91 6.24 5.51
N VAL A 87 -7.42 5.12 6.02
CA VAL A 87 -6.44 4.28 5.32
C VAL A 87 -7.09 2.96 4.93
N LEU A 88 -6.87 2.49 3.70
CA LEU A 88 -7.35 1.18 3.26
C LEU A 88 -6.20 0.18 3.24
N GLY A 89 -6.43 -1.04 3.73
CA GLY A 89 -5.42 -2.09 3.65
C GLY A 89 -5.75 -3.30 4.52
N GLN A 90 -4.78 -4.17 4.72
CA GLN A 90 -4.93 -5.28 5.65
C GLN A 90 -4.65 -4.78 7.08
N ARG A 91 -5.65 -4.89 7.97
CA ARG A 91 -5.61 -4.29 9.31
C ARG A 91 -5.15 -5.34 10.32
N TYR A 92 -4.13 -5.00 11.08
CA TYR A 92 -3.61 -5.79 12.20
C TYR A 92 -3.81 -5.02 13.50
N GLY A 93 -3.86 -5.74 14.61
CA GLY A 93 -3.95 -5.16 15.94
C GLY A 93 -2.66 -5.36 16.72
N PHE A 94 -2.27 -4.36 17.49
CA PHE A 94 -1.12 -4.42 18.38
C PHE A 94 -1.49 -4.08 19.81
N HIS A 95 -1.02 -4.94 20.74
CA HIS A 95 -1.08 -4.72 22.18
C HIS A 95 -2.49 -4.43 22.74
N PHE A 96 -3.52 -5.04 22.14
CA PHE A 96 -4.87 -4.93 22.65
C PHE A 96 -5.00 -5.61 24.02
N ASN A 97 -5.48 -4.85 25.01
CA ASN A 97 -5.86 -5.39 26.31
C ASN A 97 -7.17 -6.17 26.20
N ALA A 98 -7.48 -6.98 27.22
CA ALA A 98 -8.67 -7.83 27.23
C ALA A 98 -10.00 -7.05 27.11
N ASP A 99 -10.02 -5.80 27.55
CA ASP A 99 -11.17 -4.89 27.46
C ASP A 99 -11.18 -4.02 26.19
N GLY A 100 -10.14 -4.10 25.37
CA GLY A 100 -10.00 -3.34 24.12
C GLY A 100 -9.77 -1.84 24.30
N THR A 101 -9.52 -1.34 25.52
CA THR A 101 -9.31 0.10 25.75
C THR A 101 -7.87 0.56 25.55
N GLY A 102 -6.94 -0.39 25.46
CA GLY A 102 -5.54 -0.15 25.11
C GLY A 102 -5.17 -0.91 23.85
N GLY A 103 -4.04 -0.52 23.24
CA GLY A 103 -3.61 -1.02 21.94
C GLY A 103 -4.02 -0.12 20.79
N PHE A 104 -3.64 -0.51 19.58
CA PHE A 104 -4.01 0.22 18.36
C PHE A 104 -4.00 -0.70 17.14
N ASP A 105 -4.75 -0.29 16.13
CA ASP A 105 -4.72 -0.91 14.82
C ASP A 105 -3.61 -0.28 13.95
N TYR A 106 -3.04 -1.08 13.05
CA TYR A 106 -2.12 -0.61 12.02
C TYR A 106 -2.40 -1.29 10.67
N PRO A 107 -2.17 -0.59 9.54
CA PRO A 107 -2.23 -1.20 8.22
C PRO A 107 -0.88 -1.83 7.93
N THR A 108 -0.81 -3.15 7.77
CA THR A 108 0.49 -3.78 7.47
C THR A 108 0.95 -3.37 6.07
N LEU A 109 2.17 -2.81 5.99
CA LEU A 109 2.66 -2.18 4.76
C LEU A 109 3.22 -3.19 3.75
N GLY A 110 3.62 -4.38 4.19
CA GLY A 110 4.03 -5.43 3.25
C GLY A 110 2.89 -5.85 2.34
N ALA A 111 1.66 -5.99 2.86
CA ALA A 111 0.47 -6.19 2.03
C ALA A 111 0.19 -5.04 1.07
N GLY A 112 0.81 -3.88 1.27
CA GLY A 112 0.45 -2.61 0.67
C GLY A 112 -0.73 -1.95 1.38
N ALA A 113 -0.69 -0.62 1.45
CA ALA A 113 -1.76 0.18 2.02
C ALA A 113 -2.01 1.45 1.20
N VAL A 114 -3.26 1.89 1.16
CA VAL A 114 -3.72 3.05 0.40
C VAL A 114 -3.98 4.22 1.34
N PHE A 115 -3.32 5.33 1.05
CA PHE A 115 -3.42 6.59 1.76
C PHE A 115 -4.02 7.66 0.84
N PRO A 116 -5.19 8.22 1.16
CA PRO A 116 -5.66 9.44 0.53
C PRO A 116 -4.74 10.61 0.86
N SER A 117 -4.61 11.56 -0.06
CA SER A 117 -3.63 12.64 0.08
C SER A 117 -3.76 13.48 1.36
N PRO A 118 -4.97 13.82 1.86
CA PRO A 118 -5.09 14.50 3.15
C PRO A 118 -4.48 13.72 4.34
N VAL A 119 -4.51 12.37 4.28
CA VAL A 119 -3.89 11.52 5.30
C VAL A 119 -2.37 11.55 5.17
N VAL A 120 -1.84 11.52 3.94
CA VAL A 120 -0.39 11.66 3.71
C VAL A 120 0.12 13.00 4.24
N SER A 121 -0.58 14.10 3.97
CA SER A 121 -0.20 15.42 4.51
C SER A 121 -0.18 15.45 6.04
N THR A 122 -1.16 14.76 6.65
CA THR A 122 -1.25 14.68 8.12
C THR A 122 -0.07 13.89 8.67
N LEU A 123 0.16 12.67 8.15
CA LEU A 123 1.26 11.80 8.59
C LEU A 123 2.63 12.43 8.39
N ALA A 124 2.86 13.14 7.27
CA ALA A 124 4.12 13.84 7.01
C ALA A 124 4.48 14.88 8.09
N PHE A 125 3.48 15.38 8.84
CA PHE A 125 3.66 16.32 9.94
C PHE A 125 3.70 15.65 11.32
N ILE A 126 2.84 14.65 11.56
CA ILE A 126 2.69 14.08 12.91
C ILE A 126 3.58 12.87 13.18
N LEU A 127 3.94 12.09 12.15
CA LEU A 127 4.70 10.85 12.31
C LEU A 127 6.11 11.19 12.82
N GLN A 128 6.50 10.57 13.93
CA GLN A 128 7.88 10.63 14.44
C GLN A 128 8.38 9.21 14.64
N CYS A 129 9.59 8.96 14.17
CA CYS A 129 10.23 7.66 14.29
C CYS A 129 11.10 7.63 15.55
N THR A 130 10.94 6.61 16.38
CA THR A 130 11.82 6.40 17.55
C THR A 130 13.24 6.04 17.15
N SER A 131 13.39 5.38 16.00
CA SER A 131 14.65 5.05 15.35
C SER A 131 14.41 4.85 13.85
N LYS A 132 15.49 4.85 13.06
CA LYS A 132 15.41 4.66 11.60
C LYS A 132 14.82 3.30 11.19
N ASP A 133 15.06 2.29 12.02
CA ASP A 133 14.67 0.88 11.88
C ASP A 133 13.41 0.52 12.70
N ALA A 134 12.67 1.52 13.21
CA ALA A 134 11.38 1.24 13.83
C ALA A 134 10.40 0.64 12.80
N PRO A 135 9.49 -0.26 13.20
CA PRO A 135 8.43 -0.76 12.33
C PRO A 135 7.55 0.41 11.87
N ASP A 136 7.54 0.66 10.57
CA ASP A 136 6.92 1.83 9.96
C ASP A 136 5.39 1.73 9.98
N ASP A 137 4.86 0.56 9.64
CA ASP A 137 3.43 0.27 9.69
C ASP A 137 2.82 0.48 11.08
N MET A 138 3.46 -0.06 12.13
CA MET A 138 3.04 0.14 13.52
C MET A 138 3.20 1.59 13.97
N SER A 139 4.28 2.27 13.56
CA SER A 139 4.46 3.69 13.86
C SER A 139 3.33 4.53 13.25
N ILE A 140 2.98 4.27 11.99
CA ILE A 140 1.83 4.88 11.32
C ILE A 140 0.54 4.58 12.09
N GLY A 141 0.28 3.32 12.44
CA GLY A 141 -0.92 2.93 13.19
C GLY A 141 -1.07 3.67 14.52
N PHE A 142 0.02 3.84 15.27
CA PHE A 142 0.03 4.62 16.51
C PHE A 142 -0.34 6.08 16.30
N TYR A 143 0.16 6.74 15.24
CA TYR A 143 -0.19 8.14 14.98
C TYR A 143 -1.59 8.32 14.38
N LEU A 144 -2.07 7.35 13.60
CA LEU A 144 -3.44 7.34 13.08
C LEU A 144 -4.46 7.20 14.23
N SER A 145 -4.20 6.31 15.19
CA SER A 145 -5.09 6.09 16.33
C SER A 145 -5.22 7.34 17.21
N ASN A 146 -4.13 8.08 17.42
CA ASN A 146 -4.13 9.35 18.16
C ASN A 146 -4.72 10.53 17.38
N SER A 147 -5.06 10.36 16.10
CA SER A 147 -5.60 11.41 15.22
C SER A 147 -7.02 11.12 14.74
N ASP A 148 -7.69 10.11 15.30
CA ASP A 148 -9.02 9.65 14.90
C ASP A 148 -9.14 9.33 13.39
N ILE A 149 -8.05 8.86 12.76
CA ILE A 149 -8.05 8.44 11.35
C ILE A 149 -8.21 6.92 11.30
N PRO A 150 -9.38 6.39 10.89
CA PRO A 150 -9.62 4.96 10.88
C PRO A 150 -8.84 4.22 9.80
N ILE A 151 -8.49 2.97 10.11
CA ILE A 151 -8.01 2.00 9.14
C ILE A 151 -9.19 1.10 8.75
N VAL A 152 -9.57 1.17 7.48
CA VAL A 152 -10.62 0.32 6.90
C VAL A 152 -9.98 -0.95 6.38
N HIS A 153 -10.34 -2.07 7.00
CA HIS A 153 -9.85 -3.37 6.59
C HIS A 153 -10.44 -3.77 5.23
N SER A 154 -9.58 -4.25 4.33
CA SER A 154 -9.96 -4.95 3.11
C SER A 154 -9.36 -6.36 3.10
N SER A 155 -10.21 -7.36 2.83
CA SER A 155 -9.81 -8.77 2.72
C SER A 155 -9.10 -9.09 1.41
N SER A 156 -8.93 -8.12 0.50
CA SER A 156 -8.20 -8.31 -0.75
C SER A 156 -6.71 -8.02 -0.65
N PHE A 157 -6.24 -7.45 0.47
CA PHE A 157 -4.81 -7.19 0.72
C PHE A 157 -4.22 -8.29 1.60
N HIS A 158 -3.01 -8.78 1.27
CA HIS A 158 -2.41 -9.92 1.95
C HIS A 158 -0.91 -9.74 2.24
N GLN A 159 -0.57 -9.78 3.52
CA GLN A 159 0.78 -9.77 4.07
C GLN A 159 1.50 -11.11 3.87
N ALA A 160 0.76 -12.19 3.54
CA ALA A 160 1.33 -13.51 3.31
C ALA A 160 1.23 -13.89 1.81
N PRO A 161 2.12 -14.76 1.31
CA PRO A 161 2.12 -15.13 -0.10
C PRO A 161 0.83 -15.88 -0.44
N SER A 162 0.46 -15.93 -1.73
CA SER A 162 -0.78 -16.59 -2.13
C SER A 162 -0.83 -18.08 -1.71
N SER A 163 0.32 -18.75 -1.60
CA SER A 163 0.43 -20.14 -1.13
C SER A 163 0.02 -20.35 0.34
N SER A 164 -0.08 -19.28 1.14
CA SER A 164 -0.57 -19.33 2.51
C SER A 164 -2.10 -19.40 2.61
N TYR A 165 -2.81 -19.29 1.49
CA TYR A 165 -4.28 -19.26 1.45
C TYR A 165 -4.84 -20.47 0.71
N ALA A 166 -6.04 -20.90 1.13
CA ALA A 166 -6.76 -21.97 0.45
C ALA A 166 -7.16 -21.55 -0.96
N HIS A 167 -7.13 -22.50 -1.91
CA HIS A 167 -7.49 -22.25 -3.30
C HIS A 167 -8.87 -21.58 -3.43
N ASP A 168 -9.90 -22.14 -2.80
CA ASP A 168 -11.25 -21.57 -2.84
C ASP A 168 -11.34 -20.16 -2.25
N TYR A 169 -10.45 -19.78 -1.32
CA TYR A 169 -10.40 -18.42 -0.81
C TYR A 169 -9.90 -17.43 -1.87
N LEU A 170 -8.83 -17.80 -2.58
CA LEU A 170 -8.20 -16.98 -3.61
C LEU A 170 -9.12 -16.70 -4.82
N HIS A 171 -10.13 -17.56 -5.03
CA HIS A 171 -11.09 -17.43 -6.13
C HIS A 171 -12.46 -16.84 -5.71
N LYS A 172 -12.67 -16.49 -4.44
CA LYS A 172 -13.94 -15.92 -3.95
C LYS A 172 -14.18 -14.49 -4.43
N MET A 173 -13.11 -13.72 -4.60
CA MET A 173 -13.17 -12.32 -5.00
C MET A 173 -11.84 -11.92 -5.65
N PRO A 174 -11.79 -10.79 -6.38
CA PRO A 174 -10.53 -10.25 -6.87
C PRO A 174 -9.59 -9.90 -5.71
N MET A 175 -8.39 -10.49 -5.76
CA MET A 175 -7.30 -10.21 -4.82
C MET A 175 -6.58 -8.94 -5.29
N ILE A 176 -6.21 -8.05 -4.36
CA ILE A 176 -5.47 -6.82 -4.65
C ILE A 176 -3.98 -7.04 -4.48
N SER A 177 -3.53 -7.75 -3.45
CA SER A 177 -2.10 -7.92 -3.23
C SER A 177 -1.73 -9.24 -2.57
N PHE A 178 -0.47 -9.62 -2.78
CA PHE A 178 0.24 -10.67 -2.03
C PHE A 178 1.67 -10.23 -1.73
N HIS A 179 2.08 -10.41 -0.48
CA HIS A 179 3.43 -10.21 0.04
C HIS A 179 3.93 -11.49 0.69
N SER A 180 5.15 -11.96 0.54
CA SER A 180 6.16 -11.58 -0.41
C SER A 180 6.39 -12.72 -1.39
N PHE A 181 6.91 -12.42 -2.57
CA PHE A 181 7.25 -13.46 -3.55
C PHE A 181 8.68 -14.01 -3.39
N PHE A 182 9.32 -13.89 -2.23
CA PHE A 182 10.68 -14.43 -1.99
C PHE A 182 10.80 -15.95 -2.27
N ASN A 183 9.71 -16.70 -2.07
CA ASN A 183 9.69 -18.16 -2.21
C ASN A 183 8.90 -18.65 -3.44
N GLY A 184 8.66 -17.80 -4.45
CA GLY A 184 7.89 -18.17 -5.64
C GLY A 184 8.26 -17.37 -6.88
N ASN A 185 7.72 -17.75 -8.03
CA ASN A 185 7.87 -16.99 -9.26
C ASN A 185 6.86 -15.83 -9.29
N PRO A 186 7.29 -14.56 -9.22
CA PRO A 186 6.38 -13.42 -9.18
C PRO A 186 5.54 -13.26 -10.45
N LEU A 187 6.06 -13.69 -11.61
CA LEU A 187 5.33 -13.61 -12.86
C LEU A 187 4.20 -14.63 -12.91
N GLU A 188 4.48 -15.88 -12.54
CA GLU A 188 3.46 -16.94 -12.46
C GLU A 188 2.39 -16.58 -11.42
N ASN A 189 2.80 -16.08 -10.25
CA ASN A 189 1.86 -15.67 -9.21
C ASN A 189 0.95 -14.54 -9.68
N PHE A 190 1.52 -13.53 -10.32
CA PHE A 190 0.78 -12.41 -10.89
C PHE A 190 -0.21 -12.89 -11.95
N GLU A 191 0.27 -13.66 -12.94
CA GLU A 191 -0.57 -14.19 -14.03
C GLU A 191 -1.71 -15.07 -13.52
N GLN A 192 -1.46 -15.87 -12.47
CA GLN A 192 -2.47 -16.80 -11.95
C GLN A 192 -3.52 -16.13 -11.06
N TYR A 193 -3.14 -15.17 -10.21
CA TYR A 193 -4.01 -14.67 -9.14
C TYR A 193 -4.35 -13.18 -9.20
N LEU A 194 -3.56 -12.36 -9.90
CA LEU A 194 -3.66 -10.90 -9.84
C LEU A 194 -3.85 -10.25 -11.21
N LYS A 195 -3.59 -10.95 -12.30
CA LYS A 195 -3.89 -10.48 -13.64
C LYS A 195 -5.36 -10.74 -13.93
N GLU A 196 -6.10 -9.67 -14.16
CA GLU A 196 -7.45 -9.80 -14.68
C GLU A 196 -7.45 -9.95 -16.20
N GLU A 197 -8.25 -10.89 -16.67
CA GLU A 197 -8.73 -10.91 -18.05
C GLU A 197 -10.00 -10.05 -18.10
N PHE A 198 -9.93 -8.88 -18.74
CA PHE A 198 -11.11 -8.02 -18.89
C PHE A 198 -12.21 -8.75 -19.65
N LEU A 199 -13.37 -8.93 -19.01
CA LEU A 199 -14.60 -9.20 -19.76
C LEU A 199 -15.01 -7.90 -20.44
N LYS A 200 -15.46 -7.95 -21.70
CA LYS A 200 -15.72 -6.75 -22.54
C LYS A 200 -16.60 -5.65 -21.91
N ASN A 201 -17.43 -5.97 -20.92
CA ASN A 201 -18.25 -4.99 -20.21
C ASN A 201 -17.49 -4.23 -19.09
N ASP A 202 -16.37 -4.79 -18.62
CA ASP A 202 -15.51 -4.17 -17.60
C ASP A 202 -14.58 -3.10 -18.20
N GLU A 203 -14.31 -3.13 -19.50
CA GLU A 203 -13.41 -2.17 -20.17
C GLU A 203 -13.98 -0.74 -20.17
N GLU A 204 -15.29 -0.58 -20.40
CA GLU A 204 -15.94 0.75 -20.35
C GLU A 204 -16.00 1.30 -18.92
N GLU A 205 -16.29 0.46 -17.93
CA GLU A 205 -16.28 0.85 -16.52
C GLU A 205 -14.87 1.17 -16.00
N GLU A 206 -13.85 0.42 -16.42
CA GLU A 206 -12.46 0.67 -16.07
C GLU A 206 -11.95 1.97 -16.71
N HIS A 207 -12.32 2.25 -17.97
CA HIS A 207 -11.95 3.49 -18.62
C HIS A 207 -12.56 4.71 -17.93
N LEU A 208 -13.82 4.61 -17.49
CA LEU A 208 -14.47 5.65 -16.70
C LEU A 208 -13.80 5.82 -15.33
N ALA A 209 -13.49 4.70 -14.66
CA ALA A 209 -12.79 4.69 -13.38
C ALA A 209 -11.44 5.41 -13.42
N LYS A 210 -10.63 5.12 -14.44
CA LYS A 210 -9.32 5.75 -14.67
C LYS A 210 -9.41 7.26 -14.91
N LYS A 211 -10.57 7.77 -15.33
CA LYS A 211 -10.78 9.20 -15.56
C LYS A 211 -11.26 9.93 -14.30
N GLU A 212 -11.89 9.20 -13.38
CA GLU A 212 -12.43 9.74 -12.12
C GLU A 212 -11.42 9.68 -10.97
N LEU A 213 -10.50 8.71 -10.97
CA LEU A 213 -9.40 8.57 -10.01
C LEU A 213 -8.18 9.41 -10.43
#